data_AF-A0A7C7JU39-F1
#
_entry.id   AF-A0A7C7JU39-F1
#
_cell.length_a   1.000
_cell.length_b   1.000
_cell.length_c   1.000
_cell.angle_alpha   90.00
_cell.angle_beta   90.00
_cell.angle_gamma   90.00
#
_symmetry.space_group_name_H-M   'P 1'
#
loop_
_entity.id
_entity.type
_entity.pdbx_description
1 polymer ?
#
loop_
_entity_poly.entity_id
_entity_poly.type
_entity_poly.pdbx_seq_one_letter_code
_entity_poly.pdbx_strand_id
1 'polypeptide(L)'
;TAVPTTTAPSTTAVPTTTAPSTTAAPTTTAPSTTAAPTTTGAPEELAAVCSFDNVQHYLTCEASGGRGGSFTWSSDAPGLGTTTGSTYSGQLEWGLVIDRIEVELEECLSSDCSTVTSISEFSLQPRGECPSDFANWFPSFLIDDLNLLQEVEPPARIVGEVQEPPGVFRRPPWQNDLQVRLPIDATLVGGFKMLTYSNLEDRNPEHVPEVQYGLLFETTCEGLWFKVEHLLELAPGLIPYLEGVPISETTQDHEVGPVSMSEGDLLATRIGFALDGNAAFGFGIHDDFRRVPTAQHPQQNNAACYYDFFAADTAEFLREKTVQRWPVHVGVCP
;
A
#
# COMPACT_ATOMS: atom_id res chain seq x y z
N THR A 1 0.33 -61.81 16.92
CA THR A 1 -0.75 -62.76 16.57
C THR A 1 -2.01 -62.23 17.23
N ALA A 2 -3.03 -61.67 16.58
CA ALA A 2 -3.53 -61.78 15.22
C ALA A 2 -3.88 -60.41 14.60
N VAL A 3 -3.96 -60.43 13.27
CA VAL A 3 -4.36 -59.41 12.28
C VAL A 3 -5.39 -60.14 11.37
N PRO A 4 -6.26 -59.52 10.54
CA PRO A 4 -6.81 -58.15 10.48
C PRO A 4 -8.36 -58.14 10.49
N THR A 5 -8.98 -56.95 10.45
CA THR A 5 -10.19 -56.79 9.63
C THR A 5 -10.12 -55.45 8.90
N THR A 6 -10.03 -55.57 7.58
CA THR A 6 -9.96 -54.50 6.59
C THR A 6 -11.38 -54.15 6.17
N THR A 7 -11.74 -52.86 6.25
CA THR A 7 -12.96 -52.35 5.59
C THR A 7 -12.53 -51.27 4.60
N ALA A 8 -12.79 -51.54 3.32
CA ALA A 8 -12.48 -50.71 2.17
C ALA A 8 -13.56 -49.60 1.98
N PRO A 9 -13.33 -48.60 1.10
CA PRO A 9 -13.96 -47.29 1.18
C PRO A 9 -15.38 -47.27 0.58
N SER A 10 -16.26 -46.47 1.20
CA SER A 10 -17.56 -46.12 0.65
C SER A 10 -17.37 -45.08 -0.47
N THR A 11 -17.70 -45.50 -1.69
CA THR A 11 -17.79 -44.66 -2.89
C THR A 11 -19.12 -43.93 -2.87
N THR A 12 -19.08 -42.60 -2.69
CA THR A 12 -20.27 -41.75 -2.88
C THR A 12 -20.29 -41.29 -4.34
N ALA A 13 -21.40 -41.61 -5.01
CA ALA A 13 -21.65 -41.36 -6.42
C ALA A 13 -21.76 -39.86 -6.75
N VAL A 14 -21.18 -39.50 -7.89
CA VAL A 14 -21.34 -38.21 -8.57
C VAL A 14 -22.76 -38.12 -9.14
N PRO A 15 -23.54 -37.06 -8.90
CA PRO A 15 -24.77 -36.84 -9.64
C PRO A 15 -24.43 -36.37 -11.06
N THR A 16 -24.76 -37.21 -12.04
CA THR A 16 -24.84 -36.83 -13.45
C THR A 16 -26.14 -36.07 -13.65
N THR A 17 -26.06 -34.77 -13.96
CA THR A 17 -27.24 -33.98 -14.32
C THR A 17 -27.17 -33.58 -15.78
N THR A 18 -28.23 -33.96 -16.46
CA THR A 18 -28.53 -33.94 -17.89
C THR A 18 -28.49 -32.53 -18.49
N ALA A 19 -27.89 -32.40 -19.68
CA ALA A 19 -27.97 -31.21 -20.51
C ALA A 19 -29.40 -30.98 -21.03
N PRO A 20 -29.96 -29.76 -20.95
CA PRO A 20 -31.12 -29.38 -21.72
C PRO A 20 -30.73 -28.89 -23.12
N SER A 21 -31.63 -29.24 -24.04
CA SER A 21 -31.66 -29.01 -25.47
C SER A 21 -31.52 -27.56 -25.92
N THR A 22 -30.89 -27.43 -27.09
CA THR A 22 -30.95 -26.32 -28.05
C THR A 22 -32.28 -25.56 -28.05
N THR A 23 -32.22 -24.27 -27.70
CA THR A 23 -33.25 -23.27 -27.99
C THR A 23 -32.78 -22.42 -29.16
N ALA A 24 -33.68 -22.22 -30.12
CA ALA A 24 -33.46 -21.55 -31.40
C ALA A 24 -32.98 -20.10 -31.25
N ALA A 25 -32.07 -19.70 -32.15
CA ALA A 25 -31.57 -18.35 -32.30
C ALA A 25 -32.71 -17.37 -32.64
N PRO A 26 -32.75 -16.16 -32.03
CA PRO A 26 -33.63 -15.10 -32.49
C PRO A 26 -33.06 -14.51 -33.79
N THR A 27 -33.91 -14.44 -34.81
CA THR A 27 -33.64 -13.75 -36.07
C THR A 27 -33.56 -12.25 -35.81
N THR A 28 -32.36 -11.69 -35.79
CA THR A 28 -32.16 -10.24 -35.72
C THR A 28 -32.38 -9.62 -37.09
N THR A 29 -33.47 -8.88 -37.24
CA THR A 29 -33.79 -8.06 -38.41
C THR A 29 -32.71 -7.00 -38.60
N ALA A 30 -32.13 -6.93 -39.81
CA ALA A 30 -31.18 -5.89 -40.19
C ALA A 30 -31.82 -4.48 -40.06
N PRO A 31 -31.11 -3.48 -39.52
CA PRO A 31 -31.58 -2.10 -39.60
C PRO A 31 -31.51 -1.61 -41.04
N SER A 32 -32.57 -0.95 -41.47
CA SER A 32 -32.63 -0.20 -42.72
C SER A 32 -31.56 0.90 -42.75
N THR A 33 -30.80 0.97 -43.83
CA THR A 33 -29.92 2.09 -44.16
C THR A 33 -30.73 3.37 -44.28
N THR A 34 -30.66 4.22 -43.24
CA THR A 34 -31.02 5.63 -43.34
C THR A 34 -29.78 6.37 -43.85
N ALA A 35 -29.93 7.09 -44.96
CA ALA A 35 -28.88 7.95 -45.50
C ALA A 35 -28.43 8.98 -44.45
N ALA A 36 -27.11 9.11 -44.25
CA ALA A 36 -26.54 10.11 -43.36
C ALA A 36 -26.94 11.52 -43.85
N PRO A 37 -27.35 12.44 -42.95
CA PRO A 37 -27.44 13.84 -43.29
C PRO A 37 -26.01 14.33 -43.51
N THR A 38 -25.74 14.91 -44.68
CA THR A 38 -24.51 15.69 -44.89
C THR A 38 -24.65 17.00 -44.12
N THR A 39 -24.38 16.94 -42.82
CA THR A 39 -24.05 18.14 -42.05
C THR A 39 -22.59 18.43 -42.30
N THR A 40 -22.32 19.40 -43.18
CA THR A 40 -21.08 20.16 -43.13
C THR A 40 -21.09 20.92 -41.80
N GLY A 41 -20.63 20.24 -40.74
CA GLY A 41 -20.52 20.80 -39.40
C GLY A 41 -19.50 21.93 -39.41
N ALA A 42 -19.73 22.93 -38.55
CA ALA A 42 -18.70 23.89 -38.18
C ALA A 42 -17.41 23.15 -37.78
N PRO A 43 -16.21 23.73 -37.97
CA PRO A 43 -14.98 23.10 -37.49
C PRO A 43 -15.15 22.81 -35.98
N GLU A 44 -15.05 21.53 -35.61
CA GLU A 44 -15.06 21.13 -34.21
C GLU A 44 -13.93 21.87 -33.49
N GLU A 45 -14.27 22.53 -32.40
CA GLU A 45 -13.31 23.22 -31.55
C GLU A 45 -12.29 22.20 -31.01
N LEU A 46 -11.03 22.62 -30.90
CA LEU A 46 -9.97 21.76 -30.37
C LEU A 46 -10.37 21.28 -28.96
N ALA A 47 -10.33 19.97 -28.73
CA ALA A 47 -10.61 19.40 -27.43
C ALA A 47 -9.73 18.17 -27.18
N ALA A 48 -9.24 18.06 -25.94
CA ALA A 48 -8.59 16.86 -25.42
C ALA A 48 -9.65 15.98 -24.76
N VAL A 49 -9.86 14.77 -25.26
CA VAL A 49 -10.80 13.80 -24.71
C VAL A 49 -10.02 12.72 -24.01
N CYS A 50 -10.02 12.75 -22.67
CA CYS A 50 -9.29 11.80 -21.83
C CYS A 50 -10.23 10.79 -21.17
N SER A 51 -9.69 9.60 -20.96
CA SER A 51 -10.29 8.51 -20.19
C SER A 51 -9.20 7.84 -19.37
N PHE A 52 -9.57 7.28 -18.22
CA PHE A 52 -8.65 6.60 -17.33
C PHE A 52 -9.22 5.27 -16.90
N ASP A 53 -8.41 4.22 -17.07
CA ASP A 53 -8.68 2.92 -16.51
C ASP A 53 -8.18 2.87 -15.07
N ASN A 54 -9.10 3.00 -14.11
CA ASN A 54 -8.80 2.95 -12.67
C ASN A 54 -8.16 1.62 -12.23
N VAL A 55 -8.37 0.52 -12.95
CA VAL A 55 -7.82 -0.79 -12.57
C VAL A 55 -6.41 -0.93 -13.13
N GLN A 56 -6.18 -0.52 -14.36
CA GLN A 56 -4.86 -0.57 -14.98
C GLN A 56 -4.03 0.69 -14.72
N HIS A 57 -4.52 1.65 -13.93
CA HIS A 57 -4.08 3.06 -13.85
C HIS A 57 -3.43 3.54 -15.14
N TYR A 58 -4.22 3.47 -16.21
CA TYR A 58 -3.77 3.77 -17.56
C TYR A 58 -4.57 4.93 -18.11
N LEU A 59 -3.89 6.04 -18.40
CA LEU A 59 -4.48 7.22 -18.99
C LEU A 59 -4.45 7.08 -20.51
N THR A 60 -5.55 7.45 -21.17
CA THR A 60 -5.64 7.53 -22.63
C THR A 60 -6.41 8.78 -23.03
N CYS A 61 -5.81 9.61 -23.86
CA CYS A 61 -6.40 10.81 -24.41
C CYS A 61 -6.28 10.84 -25.93
N GLU A 62 -7.27 11.45 -26.58
CA GLU A 62 -7.33 11.68 -28.02
C GLU A 62 -7.64 13.15 -28.30
N ALA A 63 -7.00 13.69 -29.34
CA ALA A 63 -7.32 15.01 -29.85
C ALA A 63 -8.58 14.93 -30.71
N SER A 64 -9.55 15.79 -30.43
CA SER A 64 -10.76 15.96 -31.22
C SER A 64 -10.86 17.39 -31.73
N GLY A 65 -11.48 17.57 -32.89
CA GLY A 65 -11.55 18.87 -33.57
C GLY A 65 -10.19 19.44 -33.95
N GLY A 66 -10.12 20.77 -34.02
CA GLY A 66 -8.90 21.52 -34.33
C GLY A 66 -8.80 21.99 -35.79
N ARG A 67 -7.66 22.62 -36.10
CA ARG A 67 -7.36 23.28 -37.38
C ARG A 67 -6.49 22.42 -38.32
N GLY A 68 -6.07 21.23 -37.88
CA GLY A 68 -5.21 20.32 -38.63
C GLY A 68 -3.72 20.67 -38.49
N GLY A 69 -3.31 21.21 -37.35
CA GLY A 69 -1.92 21.52 -37.00
C GLY A 69 -1.15 20.33 -36.41
N SER A 70 0.05 20.61 -35.90
CA SER A 70 0.82 19.63 -35.11
C SER A 70 0.35 19.65 -33.66
N PHE A 71 0.17 18.47 -33.07
CA PHE A 71 -0.25 18.31 -31.68
C PHE A 71 0.92 17.97 -30.76
N THR A 72 0.98 18.65 -29.63
CA THR A 72 1.88 18.36 -28.50
C THR A 72 1.03 18.14 -27.25
N TRP A 73 1.37 17.11 -26.49
CA TRP A 73 0.70 16.74 -25.25
C TRP A 73 1.64 16.83 -24.06
N SER A 74 1.13 17.28 -22.93
CA SER A 74 1.81 17.27 -21.63
C SER A 74 0.84 16.94 -20.50
N SER A 75 1.36 16.41 -19.39
CA SER A 75 0.58 16.17 -18.18
C SER A 75 1.37 16.59 -16.94
N ASP A 76 0.65 16.90 -15.86
CA ASP A 76 1.19 17.13 -14.53
C ASP A 76 1.46 15.85 -13.74
N ALA A 77 0.92 14.71 -14.20
CA ALA A 77 1.10 13.42 -13.54
C ALA A 77 2.56 12.95 -13.63
N PRO A 78 3.19 12.56 -12.49
CA PRO A 78 4.53 11.98 -12.47
C PRO A 78 4.69 10.79 -13.42
N GLY A 79 5.82 10.75 -14.12
CA GLY A 79 6.12 9.73 -15.13
C GLY A 79 5.47 9.96 -16.50
N LEU A 80 4.43 10.80 -16.60
CA LEU A 80 3.78 11.16 -17.86
C LEU A 80 4.44 12.42 -18.46
N GLY A 81 5.44 12.20 -19.33
CA GLY A 81 6.18 13.27 -20.01
C GLY A 81 5.44 13.90 -21.19
N THR A 82 6.18 14.63 -22.03
CA THR A 82 5.67 15.27 -23.25
C THR A 82 5.74 14.32 -24.45
N THR A 83 4.72 14.33 -25.31
CA THR A 83 4.78 13.63 -26.61
C THR A 83 4.07 14.42 -27.71
N THR A 84 4.18 13.95 -28.96
CA THR A 84 3.48 14.52 -30.11
C THR A 84 2.60 13.48 -30.80
N GLY A 85 1.55 13.92 -31.49
CA GLY A 85 0.63 13.06 -32.22
C GLY A 85 -0.84 13.22 -31.82
N SER A 86 -1.72 12.45 -32.45
CA SER A 86 -3.17 12.53 -32.23
C SER A 86 -3.65 11.94 -30.90
N THR A 87 -2.80 11.18 -30.21
CA THR A 87 -3.14 10.47 -28.98
C THR A 87 -2.05 10.62 -27.94
N TYR A 88 -2.44 10.56 -26.67
CA TYR A 88 -1.57 10.58 -25.52
C TYR A 88 -1.95 9.46 -24.56
N SER A 89 -1.00 8.63 -24.15
CA SER A 89 -1.31 7.52 -23.26
C SER A 89 -0.10 7.13 -22.44
N GLY A 90 -0.35 6.64 -21.22
CA GLY A 90 0.70 6.13 -20.36
C GLY A 90 0.13 5.47 -19.10
N GLN A 91 0.94 4.60 -18.52
CA GLN A 91 0.66 3.96 -17.25
C GLN A 91 1.24 4.83 -16.13
N LEU A 92 0.45 5.09 -15.09
CA LEU A 92 0.96 5.75 -13.89
C LEU A 92 1.90 4.80 -13.12
N GLU A 93 2.96 5.39 -12.56
CA GLU A 93 3.86 4.69 -11.65
C GLU A 93 3.10 4.15 -10.44
N TRP A 94 3.60 3.04 -9.89
CA TRP A 94 3.00 2.42 -8.72
C TRP A 94 3.17 3.31 -7.48
N GLY A 95 2.18 3.33 -6.58
CA GLY A 95 2.24 4.13 -5.35
C GLY A 95 1.89 5.62 -5.50
N LEU A 96 1.55 6.10 -6.71
CA LEU A 96 1.08 7.47 -6.90
C LEU A 96 -0.37 7.65 -6.40
N VAL A 97 -0.58 8.64 -5.53
CA VAL A 97 -1.92 9.08 -5.09
C VAL A 97 -2.27 10.37 -5.82
N ILE A 98 -3.04 10.25 -6.89
CA ILE A 98 -3.46 11.36 -7.74
C ILE A 98 -4.97 11.27 -7.96
N ASP A 99 -5.74 12.15 -7.34
CA ASP A 99 -7.20 12.25 -7.52
C ASP A 99 -7.61 13.14 -8.71
N ARG A 100 -6.63 13.79 -9.34
CA ARG A 100 -6.80 14.70 -10.48
C ARG A 100 -5.58 14.67 -11.39
N ILE A 101 -5.81 14.48 -12.69
CA ILE A 101 -4.78 14.61 -13.72
C ILE A 101 -5.17 15.74 -14.67
N GLU A 102 -4.25 16.65 -14.91
CA GLU A 102 -4.33 17.65 -15.95
C GLU A 102 -3.54 17.21 -17.17
N VAL A 103 -4.19 17.28 -18.33
CA VAL A 103 -3.57 17.01 -19.62
C VAL A 103 -3.75 18.22 -20.50
N GLU A 104 -2.65 18.77 -20.97
CA GLU A 104 -2.63 19.87 -21.92
C GLU A 104 -2.42 19.32 -23.33
N LEU A 105 -3.24 19.80 -24.27
CA LEU A 105 -3.11 19.58 -25.69
C LEU A 105 -2.88 20.93 -26.36
N GLU A 106 -1.71 21.10 -26.97
CA GLU A 106 -1.38 22.25 -27.80
C GLU A 106 -1.44 21.85 -29.28
N GLU A 107 -2.23 22.59 -30.06
CA GLU A 107 -2.23 22.55 -31.52
C GLU A 107 -1.50 23.77 -32.07
N CYS A 108 -0.43 23.57 -32.83
CA CYS A 108 0.25 24.63 -33.56
C CYS A 108 0.03 24.49 -35.07
N LEU A 109 -0.47 25.55 -35.69
CA LEU A 109 -0.50 25.69 -37.14
C LEU A 109 0.45 26.81 -37.53
N SER A 110 1.62 26.45 -38.05
CA SER A 110 2.75 27.37 -38.27
C SER A 110 3.22 28.04 -36.97
N SER A 111 3.03 29.35 -36.80
CA SER A 111 3.38 30.09 -35.58
C SER A 111 2.20 30.31 -34.63
N ASP A 112 0.98 29.96 -35.05
CA ASP A 112 -0.23 30.19 -34.26
C ASP A 112 -0.58 28.91 -33.49
N CYS A 113 -0.40 28.94 -32.17
CA CYS A 113 -0.69 27.82 -31.28
C CYS A 113 -1.95 28.08 -30.44
N SER A 114 -2.70 27.02 -30.17
CA SER A 114 -3.88 27.01 -29.30
C SER A 114 -3.75 25.86 -28.33
N THR A 115 -3.97 26.13 -27.04
CA THR A 115 -3.86 25.11 -25.98
C THR A 115 -5.22 24.91 -25.34
N VAL A 116 -5.58 23.65 -25.11
CA VAL A 116 -6.73 23.25 -24.30
C VAL A 116 -6.28 22.31 -23.20
N THR A 117 -6.95 22.40 -22.06
CA THR A 117 -6.66 21.57 -20.90
C THR A 117 -7.84 20.65 -20.65
N SER A 118 -7.59 19.36 -20.54
CA SER A 118 -8.53 18.38 -20.03
C SER A 118 -8.18 18.07 -18.58
N ILE A 119 -9.13 18.33 -17.68
CA ILE A 119 -9.01 17.95 -16.27
C ILE A 119 -9.85 16.71 -16.08
N SER A 120 -9.24 15.64 -15.57
CA SER A 120 -9.95 14.43 -15.25
C SER A 120 -9.80 14.14 -13.76
N GLU A 121 -10.93 14.13 -13.06
CA GLU A 121 -11.01 13.78 -11.64
C GLU A 121 -11.38 12.31 -11.51
N PHE A 122 -10.69 11.58 -10.65
CA PHE A 122 -10.90 10.14 -10.48
C PHE A 122 -10.97 9.76 -8.99
N SER A 123 -11.87 8.85 -8.67
CA SER A 123 -11.76 8.09 -7.42
C SER A 123 -10.78 6.96 -7.69
N LEU A 124 -9.52 7.14 -7.32
CA LEU A 124 -8.51 6.07 -7.43
C LEU A 124 -9.01 4.82 -6.71
N GLN A 125 -9.06 3.71 -7.44
CA GLN A 125 -9.21 2.40 -6.85
C GLN A 125 -7.81 1.77 -6.76
N PRO A 126 -7.47 1.14 -5.62
CA PRO A 126 -6.19 0.48 -5.50
C PRO A 126 -6.10 -0.72 -6.47
N ARG A 127 -4.94 -0.92 -7.08
CA ARG A 127 -4.57 -2.14 -7.79
C ARG A 127 -4.35 -3.30 -6.82
N GLY A 128 -4.48 -4.51 -7.37
CA GLY A 128 -4.17 -5.75 -6.68
C GLY A 128 -5.31 -6.27 -5.79
N GLU A 129 -5.00 -7.23 -4.94
CA GLU A 129 -5.99 -7.96 -4.14
C GLU A 129 -6.27 -7.23 -2.81
N CYS A 130 -6.94 -6.08 -2.91
CA CYS A 130 -7.38 -5.35 -1.72
C CYS A 130 -8.65 -5.96 -1.11
N PRO A 131 -8.70 -6.17 0.21
CA PRO A 131 -9.92 -6.64 0.86
C PRO A 131 -10.99 -5.54 0.89
N SER A 132 -12.26 -5.93 0.99
CA SER A 132 -13.41 -4.99 1.04
C SER A 132 -13.48 -4.21 2.35
N ASP A 133 -12.94 -4.79 3.41
CA ASP A 133 -12.66 -4.16 4.69
C ASP A 133 -11.31 -4.69 5.18
N PHE A 134 -10.67 -3.97 6.09
CA PHE A 134 -9.33 -4.35 6.58
C PHE A 134 -9.37 -5.21 7.84
N ALA A 135 -10.53 -5.72 8.24
CA ALA A 135 -10.65 -6.49 9.46
C ALA A 135 -9.89 -7.82 9.34
N ASN A 136 -8.98 -8.09 10.28
CA ASN A 136 -8.11 -9.28 10.26
C ASN A 136 -7.26 -9.41 9.00
N TRP A 137 -6.97 -8.30 8.32
CA TRP A 137 -6.12 -8.31 7.13
C TRP A 137 -4.70 -8.82 7.42
N PHE A 138 -4.15 -8.48 8.59
CA PHE A 138 -2.95 -9.13 9.13
C PHE A 138 -3.39 -10.37 9.94
N PRO A 139 -3.18 -11.59 9.40
CA PRO A 139 -3.53 -12.84 10.09
C PRO A 139 -2.78 -13.04 11.42
N SER A 140 -1.59 -12.47 11.55
CA SER A 140 -0.77 -12.52 12.77
C SER A 140 -0.22 -11.15 13.17
N PHE A 141 0.23 -11.04 14.42
CA PHE A 141 0.99 -9.89 14.87
C PHE A 141 2.50 -10.15 14.75
N LEU A 142 3.29 -9.08 14.79
CA LEU A 142 4.74 -9.13 14.63
C LEU A 142 5.49 -9.96 15.66
N ILE A 143 4.85 -10.31 16.79
CA ILE A 143 5.42 -11.14 17.85
C ILE A 143 4.40 -12.18 18.31
N ASP A 144 4.89 -13.36 18.69
CA ASP A 144 4.02 -14.51 19.03
C ASP A 144 3.32 -14.35 20.39
N ASP A 145 3.98 -13.74 21.38
CA ASP A 145 3.44 -13.56 22.73
C ASP A 145 3.31 -12.08 23.09
N LEU A 146 2.09 -11.56 22.95
CA LEU A 146 1.77 -10.17 23.26
C LEU A 146 1.95 -9.83 24.75
N ASN A 147 1.94 -10.81 25.66
CA ASN A 147 2.13 -10.58 27.10
C ASN A 147 3.54 -10.07 27.44
N LEU A 148 4.47 -10.19 26.50
CA LEU A 148 5.82 -9.62 26.63
C LEU A 148 5.80 -8.08 26.57
N LEU A 149 4.72 -7.47 26.06
CA LEU A 149 4.58 -6.02 25.94
C LEU A 149 4.16 -5.37 27.27
N GLN A 150 4.88 -4.32 27.63
CA GLN A 150 4.60 -3.45 28.77
C GLN A 150 3.83 -2.20 28.36
N GLU A 151 4.15 -1.65 27.18
CA GLU A 151 3.61 -0.39 26.69
C GLU A 151 3.40 -0.48 25.18
N VAL A 152 2.24 0.02 24.75
CA VAL A 152 1.89 0.14 23.34
C VAL A 152 1.51 1.60 23.06
N GLU A 153 2.04 2.15 21.97
CA GLU A 153 1.61 3.42 21.40
C GLU A 153 1.07 3.15 20.00
N PRO A 154 -0.15 3.62 19.66
CA PRO A 154 -0.71 3.41 18.35
C PRO A 154 0.06 4.25 17.32
N PRO A 155 0.28 3.75 16.10
CA PRO A 155 0.78 4.57 15.02
C PRO A 155 -0.26 5.66 14.66
N ALA A 156 0.21 6.74 14.04
CA ALA A 156 -0.66 7.67 13.33
C ALA A 156 -0.76 7.29 11.85
N ARG A 157 -1.86 7.67 11.18
CA ARG A 157 -2.15 7.33 9.78
C ARG A 157 -1.15 7.99 8.87
N ILE A 158 -0.19 7.20 8.42
CA ILE A 158 0.84 7.69 7.53
C ILE A 158 0.31 7.72 6.09
N VAL A 159 0.40 8.90 5.46
CA VAL A 159 -0.02 9.13 4.07
C VAL A 159 1.19 9.64 3.30
N GLY A 160 1.59 8.92 2.25
CA GLY A 160 2.79 9.25 1.48
C GLY A 160 4.07 9.17 2.32
N GLU A 161 5.05 10.03 2.01
CA GLU A 161 6.35 10.09 2.67
C GLU A 161 6.36 10.85 4.01
N VAL A 162 5.20 11.22 4.55
CA VAL A 162 5.14 11.97 5.81
C VAL A 162 5.74 11.13 6.92
N GLN A 163 6.76 11.65 7.58
CA GLN A 163 7.41 10.99 8.70
C GLN A 163 6.58 11.17 9.99
N GLU A 164 5.49 10.40 10.13
CA GLU A 164 4.81 10.25 11.41
C GLU A 164 5.43 9.07 12.18
N PRO A 165 5.51 9.14 13.52
CA PRO A 165 6.14 8.07 14.29
C PRO A 165 5.35 6.77 14.11
N PRO A 166 6.01 5.65 13.82
CA PRO A 166 5.35 4.37 13.86
C PRO A 166 4.89 4.07 15.29
N GLY A 167 3.93 3.16 15.41
CA GLY A 167 3.47 2.70 16.71
C GLY A 167 4.63 2.07 17.47
N VAL A 168 4.72 2.33 18.77
CA VAL A 168 5.81 1.85 19.62
C VAL A 168 5.34 0.66 20.42
N PHE A 169 6.06 -0.45 20.32
CA PHE A 169 5.77 -1.67 21.07
C PHE A 169 6.95 -1.96 21.98
N ARG A 170 6.77 -1.71 23.28
CA ARG A 170 7.84 -1.72 24.28
C ARG A 170 7.70 -2.88 25.25
N ARG A 171 8.84 -3.51 25.54
CA ARG A 171 9.03 -4.52 26.58
C ARG A 171 9.66 -3.91 27.83
N PRO A 172 9.66 -4.63 28.96
CA PRO A 172 10.44 -4.22 30.11
C PRO A 172 11.93 -4.00 29.75
N PRO A 173 12.62 -3.09 30.44
CA PRO A 173 14.01 -2.79 30.16
C PRO A 173 14.91 -4.03 30.11
N TRP A 174 15.90 -4.00 29.22
CA TRP A 174 16.90 -5.06 29.01
C TRP A 174 16.35 -6.36 28.43
N GLN A 175 15.11 -6.35 27.94
CA GLN A 175 14.48 -7.49 27.29
C GLN A 175 14.47 -7.37 25.76
N ASN A 176 15.63 -7.01 25.19
CA ASN A 176 15.80 -6.74 23.77
C ASN A 176 15.75 -8.00 22.89
N ASP A 177 15.96 -9.18 23.45
CA ASP A 177 15.87 -10.45 22.72
C ASP A 177 14.40 -10.77 22.44
N LEU A 178 14.00 -10.60 21.18
CA LEU A 178 12.63 -10.76 20.71
C LEU A 178 12.66 -11.12 19.23
N GLN A 179 11.97 -12.21 18.87
CA GLN A 179 11.74 -12.53 17.48
C GLN A 179 10.64 -11.65 16.94
N VAL A 180 10.95 -10.91 15.88
CA VAL A 180 9.97 -10.13 15.11
C VAL A 180 9.74 -10.84 13.80
N ARG A 181 8.47 -11.09 13.45
CA ARG A 181 8.06 -11.88 12.29
C ARG A 181 7.10 -11.12 11.40
N LEU A 182 7.06 -11.47 10.12
CA LEU A 182 6.20 -10.83 9.14
C LEU A 182 4.71 -11.15 9.43
N PRO A 183 3.79 -10.17 9.44
CA PRO A 183 2.40 -10.39 9.86
C PRO A 183 1.46 -10.82 8.71
N ILE A 184 1.94 -10.81 7.46
CA ILE A 184 1.23 -11.21 6.24
C ILE A 184 2.27 -11.52 5.15
N ASP A 185 1.90 -12.24 4.09
CA ASP A 185 2.69 -12.28 2.86
C ASP A 185 2.93 -10.87 2.32
N ALA A 186 4.19 -10.52 2.07
CA ALA A 186 4.57 -9.19 1.61
C ALA A 186 5.87 -9.22 0.80
N THR A 187 6.19 -8.11 0.14
CA THR A 187 7.45 -7.94 -0.60
C THR A 187 8.30 -6.89 0.10
N LEU A 188 9.51 -7.27 0.52
CA LEU A 188 10.51 -6.30 0.95
C LEU A 188 10.95 -5.48 -0.25
N VAL A 189 10.73 -4.16 -0.20
CA VAL A 189 11.05 -3.21 -1.29
C VAL A 189 12.00 -2.11 -0.85
N GLY A 190 12.20 -1.94 0.45
CA GLY A 190 13.09 -0.93 0.98
C GLY A 190 13.62 -1.24 2.36
N GLY A 191 14.64 -0.49 2.75
CA GLY A 191 15.18 -0.55 4.10
C GLY A 191 16.19 0.58 4.35
N PHE A 192 16.52 0.77 5.61
CA PHE A 192 17.46 1.80 6.03
C PHE A 192 18.33 1.32 7.20
N LYS A 193 19.48 2.00 7.37
CA LYS A 193 20.36 1.87 8.53
C LYS A 193 20.51 3.22 9.19
N MET A 194 19.99 3.34 10.40
CA MET A 194 20.07 4.56 11.19
C MET A 194 21.08 4.39 12.31
N LEU A 195 22.05 5.31 12.42
CA LEU A 195 22.94 5.42 13.57
C LEU A 195 22.32 6.41 14.54
N THR A 196 21.82 5.92 15.67
CA THR A 196 21.11 6.77 16.64
C THR A 196 21.26 6.21 18.06
N TYR A 197 20.87 6.98 19.07
CA TYR A 197 20.82 6.56 20.46
C TYR A 197 19.40 6.75 20.99
N SER A 198 19.03 6.02 22.04
CA SER A 198 17.70 6.15 22.61
C SER A 198 17.56 7.42 23.45
N ASN A 199 16.34 7.91 23.61
CA ASN A 199 16.02 9.09 24.43
C ASN A 199 16.09 8.82 25.95
N LEU A 200 16.52 7.63 26.38
CA LEU A 200 16.76 7.30 27.78
C LEU A 200 18.17 7.74 28.21
N GLU A 201 18.37 9.06 28.24
CA GLU A 201 19.67 9.72 28.51
C GLU A 201 20.29 9.31 29.87
N ASP A 202 19.46 8.89 30.84
CA ASP A 202 19.90 8.46 32.16
C ASP A 202 20.69 7.14 32.14
N ARG A 203 20.48 6.32 31.11
CA ARG A 203 21.06 4.97 30.98
C ARG A 203 22.15 4.87 29.92
N ASN A 204 22.20 5.81 28.98
CA ASN A 204 23.28 5.99 28.02
C ASN A 204 23.79 7.45 28.04
N PRO A 205 24.43 7.88 29.14
CA PRO A 205 24.81 9.29 29.35
C PRO A 205 25.87 9.80 28.37
N GLU A 206 26.60 8.90 27.73
CA GLU A 206 27.59 9.21 26.70
C GLU A 206 26.97 9.33 25.31
N HIS A 207 25.66 9.08 25.17
CA HIS A 207 24.92 9.08 23.91
C HIS A 207 25.61 8.23 22.83
N VAL A 208 26.14 7.08 23.23
CA VAL A 208 26.80 6.17 22.29
C VAL A 208 25.74 5.63 21.34
N PRO A 209 25.86 5.85 20.03
CA PRO A 209 24.84 5.41 19.09
C PRO A 209 24.98 3.92 18.75
N GLU A 210 23.86 3.30 18.42
CA GLU A 210 23.75 1.95 17.90
C GLU A 210 23.17 2.01 16.48
N VAL A 211 23.56 1.06 15.63
CA VAL A 211 22.92 0.90 14.32
C VAL A 211 21.56 0.25 14.54
N GLN A 212 20.51 0.89 14.04
CA GLN A 212 19.14 0.43 14.00
C GLN A 212 18.76 0.19 12.55
N TYR A 213 18.02 -0.88 12.32
CA TYR A 213 17.50 -1.23 11.01
C TYR A 213 16.00 -0.94 10.96
N GLY A 214 15.53 -0.59 9.77
CA GLY A 214 14.13 -0.75 9.44
C GLY A 214 13.93 -1.23 8.02
N LEU A 215 12.76 -1.84 7.82
CA LEU A 215 12.38 -2.61 6.65
C LEU A 215 11.03 -2.10 6.17
N LEU A 216 10.91 -1.87 4.86
CA LEU A 216 9.67 -1.46 4.18
C LEU A 216 9.12 -2.61 3.34
N PHE A 217 7.85 -2.90 3.55
CA PHE A 217 7.15 -3.98 2.89
C PHE A 217 5.92 -3.48 2.14
N GLU A 218 5.84 -3.80 0.87
CA GLU A 218 4.62 -3.64 0.09
C GLU A 218 3.75 -4.88 0.19
N THR A 219 2.43 -4.66 0.24
CA THR A 219 1.45 -5.73 0.19
C THR A 219 0.89 -5.88 -1.22
N THR A 220 0.11 -6.94 -1.45
CA THR A 220 -0.62 -7.09 -2.72
C THR A 220 -1.72 -6.05 -2.92
N CYS A 221 -2.08 -5.30 -1.88
CA CYS A 221 -3.03 -4.20 -1.96
C CYS A 221 -2.29 -2.88 -2.17
N GLU A 222 -2.43 -2.27 -3.36
CA GLU A 222 -1.74 -1.03 -3.70
C GLU A 222 -2.03 0.09 -2.70
N GLY A 223 -0.99 0.89 -2.45
CA GLY A 223 -1.04 2.00 -1.50
C GLY A 223 -1.20 1.56 -0.04
N LEU A 224 -1.13 0.24 0.25
CA LEU A 224 -0.88 -0.27 1.59
C LEU A 224 0.48 -0.94 1.66
N TRP A 225 1.32 -0.34 2.47
CA TRP A 225 2.64 -0.84 2.80
C TRP A 225 2.88 -0.63 4.28
N PHE A 226 3.88 -1.30 4.84
CA PHE A 226 4.18 -1.16 6.25
C PHE A 226 5.68 -1.16 6.50
N LYS A 227 6.04 -0.57 7.63
CA LYS A 227 7.41 -0.38 8.07
C LYS A 227 7.58 -1.00 9.43
N VAL A 228 8.65 -1.78 9.59
CA VAL A 228 9.10 -2.25 10.90
C VAL A 228 10.47 -1.63 11.14
N GLU A 229 10.65 -0.96 12.28
CA GLU A 229 11.89 -0.25 12.59
C GLU A 229 12.33 -0.43 14.02
N HIS A 230 13.50 0.16 14.36
CA HIS A 230 14.20 -0.08 15.62
C HIS A 230 14.50 -1.57 15.82
N LEU A 231 14.91 -2.25 14.75
CA LEU A 231 15.44 -3.61 14.79
C LEU A 231 16.95 -3.53 15.05
N LEU A 232 17.46 -4.31 16.00
CA LEU A 232 18.87 -4.29 16.39
C LEU A 232 19.68 -5.38 15.69
N GLU A 233 19.15 -6.61 15.68
CA GLU A 233 19.78 -7.75 15.00
C GLU A 233 18.77 -8.36 14.02
N LEU A 234 19.05 -8.21 12.73
CA LEU A 234 18.22 -8.76 11.66
C LEU A 234 18.40 -10.27 11.52
N ALA A 235 17.39 -10.92 10.95
CA ALA A 235 17.52 -12.30 10.50
C ALA A 235 18.66 -12.44 9.49
N PRO A 236 19.50 -13.49 9.56
CA PRO A 236 20.68 -13.63 8.69
C PRO A 236 20.38 -13.57 7.18
N GLY A 237 19.19 -14.01 6.77
CA GLY A 237 18.76 -13.97 5.37
C GLY A 237 18.50 -12.55 4.83
N LEU A 238 18.28 -11.57 5.71
CA LEU A 238 18.00 -10.18 5.33
C LEU A 238 19.25 -9.30 5.23
N ILE A 239 20.33 -9.69 5.93
CA ILE A 239 21.58 -8.91 5.98
C ILE A 239 22.16 -8.61 4.58
N PRO A 240 22.24 -9.56 3.63
CA PRO A 240 22.82 -9.30 2.32
C PRO A 240 22.13 -8.17 1.54
N TYR A 241 20.83 -7.98 1.76
CA TYR A 241 20.04 -6.96 1.06
C TYR A 241 20.34 -5.54 1.57
N LEU A 242 20.90 -5.40 2.78
CA LEU A 242 21.23 -4.11 3.40
C LEU A 242 22.73 -3.78 3.37
N GLU A 243 23.57 -4.62 2.75
CA GLU A 243 25.02 -4.37 2.67
C GLU A 243 25.34 -3.06 1.95
N GLY A 244 24.65 -2.78 0.84
CA GLY A 244 24.83 -1.57 0.03
C GLY A 244 24.14 -0.31 0.56
N VAL A 245 23.25 -0.45 1.55
CA VAL A 245 22.55 0.70 2.15
C VAL A 245 23.54 1.51 2.98
N PRO A 246 23.59 2.85 2.89
CA PRO A 246 24.45 3.65 3.76
C PRO A 246 23.93 3.68 5.19
N ILE A 247 24.83 3.91 6.14
CA ILE A 247 24.44 4.25 7.52
C ILE A 247 24.25 5.77 7.57
N SER A 248 23.11 6.24 8.06
CA SER A 248 22.75 7.67 8.19
C SER A 248 22.32 7.99 9.62
N GLU A 249 22.42 9.25 10.03
CA GLU A 249 21.82 9.73 11.30
C GLU A 249 20.32 10.02 11.16
N THR A 250 19.81 9.99 9.92
CA THR A 250 18.39 10.16 9.59
C THR A 250 17.82 8.85 9.04
N THR A 251 16.50 8.69 9.15
CA THR A 251 15.79 7.59 8.49
C THR A 251 15.61 7.93 7.00
N GLN A 252 16.62 7.60 6.19
CA GLN A 252 16.52 7.67 4.74
C GLN A 252 16.23 6.28 4.21
N ASP A 253 15.07 6.11 3.58
CA ASP A 253 14.69 4.83 2.98
C ASP A 253 15.45 4.64 1.65
N HIS A 254 15.98 3.43 1.45
CA HIS A 254 16.66 3.02 0.23
C HIS A 254 15.93 1.83 -0.39
N GLU A 255 15.91 1.77 -1.71
CA GLU A 255 15.38 0.61 -2.44
C GLU A 255 16.20 -0.64 -2.09
N VAL A 256 15.50 -1.70 -1.67
CA VAL A 256 16.06 -2.97 -1.24
C VAL A 256 15.13 -4.08 -1.71
N GLY A 257 15.63 -5.01 -2.52
CA GLY A 257 14.82 -6.10 -3.09
C GLY A 257 14.54 -5.92 -4.58
N PRO A 258 13.38 -6.35 -5.10
CA PRO A 258 12.23 -6.91 -4.37
C PRO A 258 12.51 -8.33 -3.84
N VAL A 259 12.04 -8.64 -2.63
CA VAL A 259 12.11 -9.98 -2.04
C VAL A 259 10.74 -10.40 -1.54
N SER A 260 10.14 -11.40 -2.18
CA SER A 260 8.89 -11.99 -1.70
C SER A 260 9.14 -12.78 -0.41
N MET A 261 8.33 -12.50 0.60
CA MET A 261 8.39 -13.13 1.92
C MET A 261 7.00 -13.58 2.33
N SER A 262 6.95 -14.61 3.17
CA SER A 262 5.70 -15.18 3.66
C SER A 262 5.40 -14.75 5.08
N GLU A 263 4.12 -14.76 5.43
CA GLU A 263 3.67 -14.62 6.82
C GLU A 263 4.50 -15.53 7.75
N GLY A 264 4.94 -14.98 8.88
CA GLY A 264 5.71 -15.68 9.89
C GLY A 264 7.22 -15.73 9.62
N ASP A 265 7.70 -15.27 8.46
CA ASP A 265 9.13 -15.16 8.18
C ASP A 265 9.83 -14.27 9.21
N LEU A 266 11.02 -14.69 9.63
CA LEU A 266 11.77 -13.99 10.68
C LEU A 266 12.42 -12.72 10.12
N LEU A 267 12.16 -11.59 10.77
CA LEU A 267 12.72 -10.28 10.42
C LEU A 267 13.92 -9.91 11.29
N ALA A 268 13.81 -10.16 12.59
CA ALA A 268 14.84 -9.81 13.57
C ALA A 268 14.83 -10.75 14.78
N THR A 269 15.96 -10.85 15.46
CA THR A 269 16.13 -11.59 16.72
C THR A 269 16.33 -10.67 17.92
N ARG A 270 16.63 -9.38 17.71
CA ARG A 270 16.74 -8.37 18.77
C ARG A 270 16.20 -7.03 18.31
N ILE A 271 15.66 -6.26 19.25
CA ILE A 271 15.01 -4.96 19.03
C ILE A 271 15.63 -3.85 19.88
N GLY A 272 15.39 -2.60 19.48
CA GLY A 272 15.71 -1.40 20.23
C GLY A 272 17.19 -1.21 20.50
N PHE A 273 17.49 -0.65 21.66
CA PHE A 273 18.84 -0.22 22.05
C PHE A 273 19.36 -1.12 23.17
N ALA A 274 20.49 -1.79 22.94
CA ALA A 274 21.06 -2.70 23.92
C ALA A 274 21.92 -1.96 24.96
N LEU A 275 22.41 -0.75 24.66
CA LEU A 275 23.27 0.00 25.58
C LEU A 275 22.53 0.56 26.80
N ASP A 276 21.26 0.93 26.64
CA ASP A 276 20.40 1.44 27.72
C ASP A 276 19.21 0.51 28.06
N GLY A 277 19.11 -0.61 27.35
CA GLY A 277 18.06 -1.60 27.52
C GLY A 277 16.68 -1.11 27.09
N ASN A 278 16.59 -0.07 26.25
CA ASN A 278 15.33 0.35 25.67
C ASN A 278 14.86 -0.70 24.64
N ALA A 279 14.14 -1.70 25.14
CA ALA A 279 13.59 -2.79 24.36
C ALA A 279 12.27 -2.38 23.72
N ALA A 280 12.33 -1.67 22.60
CA ALA A 280 11.16 -1.29 21.81
C ALA A 280 11.42 -1.42 20.31
N PHE A 281 10.38 -1.71 19.55
CA PHE A 281 10.40 -1.64 18.09
C PHE A 281 9.25 -0.78 17.59
N GLY A 282 9.41 -0.24 16.38
CA GLY A 282 8.40 0.54 15.68
C GLY A 282 7.65 -0.33 14.67
N PHE A 283 6.34 -0.16 14.57
CA PHE A 283 5.55 -0.69 13.46
C PHE A 283 4.55 0.35 12.97
N GLY A 284 4.64 0.69 11.68
CA GLY A 284 3.77 1.64 11.01
C GLY A 284 3.15 1.03 9.76
N ILE A 285 1.89 1.36 9.49
CA ILE A 285 1.21 0.97 8.25
C ILE A 285 0.88 2.25 7.51
N HIS A 286 1.26 2.32 6.25
CA HIS A 286 0.97 3.43 5.37
C HIS A 286 -0.26 3.12 4.56
N ASP A 287 -1.12 4.12 4.40
CA ASP A 287 -2.32 4.02 3.60
C ASP A 287 -2.49 5.26 2.75
N ASP A 288 -1.86 5.18 1.59
CA ASP A 288 -1.73 6.25 0.63
C ASP A 288 -3.12 6.71 0.12
N PHE A 289 -4.10 5.79 0.08
CA PHE A 289 -5.47 6.09 -0.34
C PHE A 289 -6.43 6.45 0.81
N ARG A 290 -5.95 6.58 2.05
CA ARG A 290 -6.74 7.04 3.23
C ARG A 290 -8.00 6.22 3.54
N ARG A 291 -8.00 4.94 3.21
CA ARG A 291 -9.03 3.93 3.50
C ARG A 291 -9.09 3.50 4.96
N VAL A 292 -7.98 3.62 5.70
CA VAL A 292 -7.89 3.25 7.12
C VAL A 292 -8.62 4.28 7.97
N PRO A 293 -9.60 3.85 8.79
CA PRO A 293 -10.27 4.74 9.73
C PRO A 293 -9.27 5.36 10.71
N THR A 294 -9.45 6.65 11.00
CA THR A 294 -8.72 7.33 12.07
C THR A 294 -9.62 7.64 13.25
N ALA A 295 -9.01 7.80 14.41
CA ALA A 295 -9.69 8.22 15.63
C ALA A 295 -10.39 9.56 15.38
N GLN A 296 -11.65 9.65 15.78
CA GLN A 296 -12.45 10.87 15.61
C GLN A 296 -12.18 11.91 16.71
N HIS A 297 -11.30 11.60 17.67
CA HIS A 297 -10.97 12.50 18.77
C HIS A 297 -10.08 13.65 18.28
N PRO A 298 -10.40 14.93 18.56
CA PRO A 298 -9.66 16.08 18.03
C PRO A 298 -8.18 16.14 18.40
N GLN A 299 -7.77 15.53 19.52
CA GLN A 299 -6.36 15.45 19.94
C GLN A 299 -5.59 14.30 19.28
N GLN A 300 -6.28 13.48 18.48
CA GLN A 300 -5.78 12.25 17.86
C GLN A 300 -6.37 12.07 16.45
N ASN A 301 -6.74 13.16 15.76
CA ASN A 301 -7.47 13.14 14.49
C ASN A 301 -6.80 12.31 13.37
N ASN A 302 -5.49 12.07 13.49
CA ASN A 302 -4.71 11.21 12.60
C ASN A 302 -4.32 9.86 13.22
N ALA A 303 -4.56 9.57 14.51
CA ALA A 303 -4.24 8.26 15.07
C ALA A 303 -5.07 7.21 14.33
N ALA A 304 -4.44 6.30 13.56
CA ALA A 304 -5.24 5.34 12.83
C ALA A 304 -5.74 4.24 13.76
N CYS A 305 -6.90 3.70 13.44
CA CYS A 305 -7.55 2.60 14.14
C CYS A 305 -6.89 1.28 13.75
N TYR A 306 -5.56 1.26 13.81
CA TYR A 306 -4.71 0.24 13.22
C TYR A 306 -4.92 -1.14 13.82
N TYR A 307 -5.34 -1.21 15.08
CA TYR A 307 -5.50 -2.52 15.71
C TYR A 307 -6.59 -3.36 15.04
N ASP A 308 -7.56 -2.74 14.35
CA ASP A 308 -8.60 -3.47 13.61
C ASP A 308 -8.07 -4.23 12.40
N PHE A 309 -6.84 -3.96 11.97
CA PHE A 309 -6.19 -4.81 10.97
C PHE A 309 -5.89 -6.21 11.46
N PHE A 310 -5.82 -6.42 12.78
CA PHE A 310 -5.52 -7.70 13.40
C PHE A 310 -6.78 -8.41 13.87
N ALA A 311 -6.62 -9.69 14.24
CA ALA A 311 -7.61 -10.48 14.95
C ALA A 311 -8.20 -9.71 16.15
N ALA A 312 -9.51 -9.84 16.39
CA ALA A 312 -10.22 -9.05 17.40
C ALA A 312 -9.62 -9.17 18.82
N ASP A 313 -9.11 -10.34 19.18
CA ASP A 313 -8.42 -10.60 20.45
C ASP A 313 -7.07 -9.87 20.55
N THR A 314 -6.29 -9.88 19.48
CA THR A 314 -5.06 -9.08 19.34
C THR A 314 -5.39 -7.60 19.43
N ALA A 315 -6.42 -7.16 18.72
CA ALA A 315 -6.84 -5.77 18.70
C ALA A 315 -7.29 -5.29 20.09
N GLU A 316 -8.08 -6.08 20.80
CA GLU A 316 -8.51 -5.80 22.17
C GLU A 316 -7.32 -5.70 23.13
N PHE A 317 -6.38 -6.66 23.06
CA PHE A 317 -5.17 -6.64 23.89
C PHE A 317 -4.32 -5.38 23.66
N LEU A 318 -4.06 -5.03 22.39
CA LEU A 318 -3.25 -3.86 22.05
C LEU A 318 -3.90 -2.55 22.50
N ARG A 319 -5.23 -2.44 22.39
CA ARG A 319 -5.99 -1.30 22.93
C ARG A 319 -5.90 -1.20 24.44
N GLU A 320 -6.06 -2.32 25.16
CA GLU A 320 -5.95 -2.34 26.63
C GLU A 320 -4.56 -1.91 27.10
N LYS A 321 -3.51 -2.33 26.37
CA LYS A 321 -2.11 -1.97 26.65
C LYS A 321 -1.70 -0.60 26.15
N THR A 322 -2.55 0.09 25.40
CA THR A 322 -2.22 1.40 24.89
C THR A 322 -2.10 2.40 26.04
N VAL A 323 -1.01 3.16 26.09
CA VAL A 323 -0.79 4.16 27.14
C VAL A 323 -1.89 5.22 27.15
N GLN A 324 -2.35 5.57 28.36
CA GLN A 324 -3.52 6.44 28.57
C GLN A 324 -3.39 7.86 28.01
N ARG A 325 -2.17 8.32 27.69
CA ARG A 325 -1.97 9.60 27.00
C ARG A 325 -2.35 9.56 25.51
N TRP A 326 -2.54 8.37 24.96
CA TRP A 326 -2.95 8.08 23.58
C TRP A 326 -4.14 7.11 23.54
N PRO A 327 -5.26 7.38 24.23
CA PRO A 327 -6.32 6.38 24.38
C PRO A 327 -6.94 5.99 23.03
N VAL A 328 -6.95 4.70 22.70
CA VAL A 328 -7.69 4.12 21.56
C VAL A 328 -8.78 3.21 22.14
N HIS A 329 -9.86 3.82 22.61
CA HIS A 329 -10.98 3.09 23.22
C HIS A 329 -12.06 2.75 22.18
N VAL A 330 -12.89 1.76 22.50
CA VAL A 330 -14.13 1.47 21.78
C VAL A 330 -14.98 2.75 21.72
N GLY A 331 -15.26 3.25 20.51
CA GLY A 331 -15.99 4.51 20.27
C GLY A 331 -15.13 5.75 19.99
N VAL A 332 -13.80 5.70 20.18
CA VAL A 332 -12.85 6.71 19.65
C VAL A 332 -12.48 6.37 18.21
N CYS A 333 -12.37 5.07 17.93
CA CYS A 333 -12.32 4.49 16.60
C CYS A 333 -13.73 4.16 16.11
N PRO A 334 -14.14 4.65 14.92
CA PRO A 334 -15.46 4.44 14.35
C PRO A 334 -15.67 3.05 13.76
#